data_AF-Q30P48-F1
#
_entry.id   AF-Q30P48-F1
#
_cell.length_a   1.000
_cell.length_b   1.000
_cell.length_c   1.000
_cell.angle_alpha   90.00
_cell.angle_beta   90.00
_cell.angle_gamma   90.00
#
_symmetry.space_group_name_H-M   'P 1'
#
loop_
_entity.id
_entity.type
_entity.pdbx_description
1 polymer ?
#
loop_
_entity_poly.entity_id
_entity_poly.type
_entity_poly.pdbx_seq_one_letter_code
_entity_poly.pdbx_strand_id
1 'polypeptide(L)' 'MQTLHLRAEDKTIEVVMSMLNQISQKGEEIEIIDNLTYNKEQMMILKALNQEQNGETMEHDELWGELLK' A
#
# COMPACT_ATOMS: atom_id res chain seq x y z
N MET A 1 4.04 -10.75 16.51
CA MET A 1 2.89 -10.65 15.58
C MET A 1 2.58 -12.04 15.04
N GLN A 2 1.31 -12.37 14.83
CA GLN A 2 0.85 -13.63 14.23
C GLN A 2 0.08 -13.31 12.95
N THR A 3 0.21 -14.16 11.91
CA THR A 3 -0.39 -13.91 10.59
C THR A 3 -1.56 -14.85 10.34
N LEU A 4 -2.71 -14.30 9.95
CA LEU A 4 -3.89 -15.06 9.51
C LEU A 4 -4.08 -14.90 8.00
N HIS A 5 -4.06 -16.00 7.25
CA HIS A 5 -4.45 -16.01 5.84
C HIS A 5 -5.93 -16.41 5.74
N LEU A 6 -6.75 -15.53 5.17
CA LEU A 6 -8.19 -15.75 5.02
C LEU A 6 -8.58 -15.68 3.55
N ARG A 7 -9.27 -16.72 3.07
CA ARG A 7 -9.91 -16.76 1.76
C ARG A 7 -11.41 -16.90 1.96
N ALA A 8 -12.18 -15.92 1.52
CA ALA A 8 -13.63 -15.91 1.64
C ALA A 8 -14.27 -15.15 0.47
N GLU A 9 -15.59 -15.24 0.36
CA GLU A 9 -16.37 -14.42 -0.59
C GLU A 9 -16.38 -12.94 -0.18
N ASP A 10 -16.54 -12.03 -1.13
CA ASP A 10 -16.44 -10.57 -0.92
C ASP A 10 -17.30 -10.08 0.26
N LYS A 11 -18.55 -10.54 0.34
CA LYS A 11 -19.46 -10.19 1.44
C LYS A 11 -18.93 -10.63 2.81
N THR A 12 -18.22 -11.76 2.86
CA THR A 12 -17.59 -12.24 4.09
C THR A 12 -16.37 -11.39 4.44
N ILE A 13 -15.56 -11.00 3.44
CA ILE A 13 -14.42 -10.11 3.62
C ILE A 13 -14.88 -8.75 4.17
N GLU A 14 -15.97 -8.17 3.65
CA GLU A 14 -16.52 -6.89 4.15
C GLU A 14 -16.90 -6.96 5.64
N VAL A 15 -17.51 -8.07 6.07
CA VAL A 15 -17.86 -8.28 7.49
C VAL A 15 -16.60 -8.38 8.35
N VAL A 16 -15.61 -9.16 7.91
CA VAL A 16 -14.32 -9.29 8.62
C VAL A 16 -13.61 -7.94 8.71
N MET A 17 -13.54 -7.18 7.61
CA MET A 17 -12.96 -5.84 7.58
C MET A 17 -13.65 -4.88 8.55
N SER A 18 -14.99 -4.91 8.62
CA SER A 18 -15.75 -4.10 9.58
C SER A 18 -15.39 -4.44 11.03
N MET A 19 -15.25 -5.73 11.36
CA MET A 19 -14.80 -6.17 12.69
C MET A 19 -13.37 -5.72 13.00
N LEU A 20 -12.44 -5.87 12.05
CA LEU A 20 -11.06 -5.43 12.20
C LEU A 20 -10.97 -3.92 12.44
N ASN A 21 -11.74 -3.11 11.72
CA ASN A 21 -11.81 -1.67 11.93
C ASN A 21 -12.29 -1.29 13.34
N GLN A 22 -13.29 -2.01 13.88
CA GLN A 22 -13.76 -1.79 15.26
C GLN A 22 -12.71 -2.16 16.32
N ILE A 23 -11.89 -3.18 16.05
CA ILE A 23 -10.81 -3.58 16.95
C ILE A 23 -9.68 -2.55 16.90
N SER A 24 -9.32 -2.06 15.72
CA SER A 24 -8.31 -1.01 15.56
C SER A 24 -8.66 0.26 16.33
N GLN A 25 -9.94 0.65 16.36
CA GLN A 25 -10.41 1.81 17.15
C GLN A 25 -10.21 1.66 18.66
N LYS A 26 -9.94 0.45 19.17
CA LYS A 26 -9.66 0.18 20.59
C LYS A 26 -8.18 0.28 20.94
N GLY A 27 -7.32 0.67 19.98
CA GLY A 27 -5.88 0.85 20.17
C GLY A 27 -5.06 -0.41 19.93
N GLU A 28 -5.69 -1.47 19.41
CA GLU A 28 -4.99 -2.68 19.00
C GLU A 28 -4.39 -2.49 17.59
N GLU A 29 -3.15 -2.93 17.41
CA GLU A 29 -2.42 -2.80 16.15
C GLU A 29 -2.85 -3.89 15.16
N ILE A 30 -3.45 -3.48 14.04
CA ILE A 30 -3.89 -4.36 12.95
C ILE A 30 -3.32 -3.84 11.64
N GLU A 31 -2.64 -4.72 10.92
CA GLU A 31 -2.16 -4.48 9.56
C GLU A 31 -3.07 -5.23 8.58
N ILE A 32 -3.63 -4.51 7.60
CA ILE A 32 -4.50 -5.06 6.57
C ILE A 32 -3.82 -4.93 5.23
N ILE A 33 -3.46 -6.06 4.63
CA ILE A 33 -2.93 -6.12 3.27
C ILE A 33 -4.07 -6.59 2.36
N ASP A 34 -4.78 -5.63 1.76
CA ASP A 34 -5.74 -5.91 0.69
C ASP A 34 -4.99 -6.22 -0.62
N ASN A 35 -5.52 -7.15 -1.41
CA ASN A 35 -5.01 -7.47 -2.74
C ASN A 35 -4.92 -6.23 -3.63
N LEU A 36 -5.82 -5.26 -3.48
CA LEU A 36 -5.75 -4.00 -4.22
C LEU A 36 -4.49 -3.20 -3.85
N THR A 37 -4.22 -3.05 -2.56
CA THR A 37 -3.03 -2.35 -2.05
C THR A 37 -1.77 -3.07 -2.49
N TYR A 38 -1.73 -4.40 -2.30
CA TYR A 38 -0.60 -5.24 -2.74
C TYR A 38 -0.33 -5.11 -4.24
N ASN A 39 -1.35 -5.19 -5.09
CA ASN A 39 -1.20 -5.06 -6.54
C ASN A 39 -0.71 -3.65 -6.93
N LYS A 40 -1.23 -2.61 -6.28
CA LYS A 40 -0.79 -1.22 -6.52
C LYS A 40 0.65 -1.00 -6.09
N GLU A 41 1.07 -1.52 -4.94
CA GLU A 41 2.46 -1.46 -4.46
C GLU A 41 3.40 -2.17 -5.44
N GLN A 42 3.04 -3.39 -5.88
CA GLN A 42 3.81 -4.12 -6.87
C GLN A 42 3.95 -3.33 -8.19
N MET A 43 2.87 -2.73 -8.68
CA MET A 43 2.91 -1.88 -9.87
C MET A 43 3.79 -0.65 -9.68
N MET A 44 3.74 0.01 -8.53
CA MET A 44 4.56 1.19 -8.23
C MET A 44 6.05 0.84 -8.17
N ILE A 45 6.41 -0.27 -7.53
CA ILE A 45 7.79 -0.76 -7.48
C ILE A 45 8.30 -1.06 -8.89
N LEU A 46 7.53 -1.80 -9.70
CA LEU A 46 7.92 -2.10 -11.09
C LEU A 46 8.06 -0.85 -11.94
N LYS A 47 7.19 0.15 -11.73
CA LYS A 47 7.30 1.44 -12.41
C LYS A 47 8.59 2.16 -12.03
N ALA A 48 8.89 2.26 -10.73
CA ALA A 48 10.10 2.93 -10.24
C ALA A 48 11.38 2.27 -10.78
N LEU A 49 11.44 0.93 -10.79
CA LEU A 49 12.58 0.19 -11.35
C LEU A 49 12.79 0.45 -12.85
N ASN A 50 11.70 0.53 -13.63
CA ASN A 50 11.81 0.90 -15.05
C ASN A 50 12.30 2.33 -15.24
N GLN A 51 11.83 3.27 -14.40
CA GLN A 51 12.28 4.66 -14.45
C GLN A 51 13.78 4.77 -14.14
N GLU A 52 14.27 4.04 -13.14
CA GLU A 52 15.70 3.96 -12.82
C GLU A 52 16.52 3.41 -14.00
N GLN A 53 16.08 2.31 -14.61
CA GLN A 53 16.78 1.72 -15.77
C GLN A 53 16.85 2.64 -16.98
N ASN A 54 15.80 3.44 -17.20
CA ASN A 54 15.74 4.38 -18.32
C ASN A 54 16.41 5.73 -18.03
N GLY A 55 16.92 5.94 -16.81
CA GLY A 55 17.45 7.24 -16.38
C GLY A 55 16.37 8.33 -16.23
N GLU A 56 15.11 7.92 -16.06
CA GLU A 56 13.95 8.80 -15.83
C GLU A 56 13.81 9.13 -14.33
N THR A 57 14.93 9.31 -13.64
CA THR A 57 15.00 9.69 -12.23
C THR A 57 15.31 11.18 -12.12
N MET A 58 14.73 11.83 -11.13
CA MET A 58 14.96 13.24 -10.85
C MET A 58 15.71 13.36 -9.53
N GLU A 59 16.77 14.16 -9.51
CA GLU A 59 17.51 14.41 -8.29
C GLU A 59 16.71 15.31 -7.35
N HIS A 60 16.99 15.20 -6.05
CA HIS A 60 16.29 15.96 -5.02
C HIS A 60 16.32 17.48 -5.28
N ASP A 61 17.50 18.00 -5.62
CA ASP A 61 17.71 19.43 -5.86
C ASP A 61 16.97 19.93 -7.11
N GLU A 62 16.85 19.07 -8.14
CA GLU A 62 16.09 19.36 -9.37
C GLU A 62 14.60 19.45 -9.07
N LEU A 63 14.05 18.50 -8.31
CA LEU A 63 12.65 18.46 -7.90
C LEU A 63 12.25 19.71 -7.09
N TRP A 64 13.07 20.10 -6.11
CA TRP A 64 12.80 21.31 -5.33
C TRP A 64 12.92 22.58 -6.17
N GLY A 65 13.85 22.62 -7.13
CA GLY A 65 13.97 23.71 -8.08
C GLY A 65 12.73 23.89 -8.97
N GLU A 66 12.01 22.82 -9.29
CA GLU A 66 10.75 22.88 -10.03
C GLU A 66 9.56 23.29 -9.14
N LEU A 67 9.48 22.76 -7.91
CA LEU A 67 8.34 23.00 -7.01
C LEU A 67 8.32 24.40 -6.38
N LEU A 68 9.48 25.03 -6.24
CA LEU A 68 9.64 26.35 -5.60
C LEU A 68 9.67 27.52 -6.61
N LYS A 69 9.38 27.25 -7.89
CA LYS A 69 9.12 28.29 -8.91
C LYS A 69 7.68 28.77 -8.86
#